data_AF-A0A316WRS2-F1
#
_entry.id   AF-A0A316WRS2-F1
#
_cell.length_a   1.000
_cell.length_b   1.000
_cell.length_c   1.000
_cell.angle_alpha   90.00
_cell.angle_beta   90.00
_cell.angle_gamma   90.00
#
_symmetry.space_group_name_H-M   'P 1'
#
loop_
_entity.id
_entity.type
_entity.pdbx_description
1 polymer ?
#
loop_
_entity_poly.entity_id
_entity_poly.type
_entity_poly.pdbx_seq_one_letter_code
_entity_poly.pdbx_strand_id
1 'polypeptide(L)'
;MKKLFALKNIGIQPITDLYSDKINIAYTGKLLQLGVLIEFRGVVFENEPYLPEEILVFANICANGIIHSYVLFVSHEVLGPLPVFRVIADAIEFIEQCKAGSVIEELKQVATSYSAIDKSYENKEYYKNELWKYTRALGLIRKKREQVN
;
A
#
# COMPACT_ATOMS: atom_id res chain seq x y z
N MET A 1 -16.23 -4.66 -0.88
CA MET A 1 -15.16 -3.65 -0.73
C MET A 1 -14.88 -2.81 -1.99
N LYS A 2 -14.74 -3.40 -3.21
CA LYS A 2 -14.48 -2.64 -4.46
C LYS A 2 -15.42 -1.45 -4.70
N LYS A 3 -16.72 -1.62 -4.42
CA LYS A 3 -17.72 -0.54 -4.50
C LYS A 3 -17.45 0.63 -3.54
N LEU A 4 -17.01 0.34 -2.30
CA LEU A 4 -16.68 1.36 -1.30
C LEU A 4 -15.48 2.21 -1.73
N PHE A 5 -14.44 1.56 -2.25
CA PHE A 5 -13.28 2.26 -2.79
C PHE A 5 -13.64 3.10 -4.02
N ALA A 6 -14.45 2.57 -4.93
CA ALA A 6 -14.91 3.32 -6.10
C ALA A 6 -15.69 4.59 -5.71
N LEU A 7 -16.56 4.52 -4.69
CA LEU A 7 -17.29 5.68 -4.17
C LEU A 7 -16.39 6.78 -3.59
N LYS A 8 -15.16 6.43 -3.20
CA LYS A 8 -14.14 7.36 -2.70
C LYS A 8 -13.07 7.72 -3.74
N ASN A 9 -13.26 7.34 -5.01
CA ASN A 9 -12.25 7.49 -6.06
C ASN A 9 -10.88 6.85 -5.71
N ILE A 10 -10.92 5.76 -4.93
CA ILE A 10 -9.73 4.99 -4.59
C ILE A 10 -9.63 3.82 -5.57
N GLY A 11 -8.52 3.78 -6.31
CA GLY A 11 -8.17 2.66 -7.17
C GLY A 11 -7.56 1.53 -6.35
N ILE A 12 -7.87 0.29 -6.72
CA ILE A 12 -7.22 -0.91 -6.17
C ILE A 12 -6.54 -1.66 -7.32
N GLN A 13 -5.26 -1.99 -7.10
CA GLN A 13 -4.45 -2.78 -8.01
C GLN A 13 -3.93 -4.02 -7.27
N PRO A 14 -4.47 -5.22 -7.55
CA PRO A 14 -3.88 -6.45 -7.06
C PRO A 14 -2.54 -6.70 -7.76
N ILE A 15 -1.55 -7.18 -7.00
CA ILE A 15 -0.27 -7.67 -7.50
C ILE A 15 0.11 -8.96 -6.76
N THR A 16 1.02 -9.73 -7.34
CA THR A 16 1.56 -10.97 -6.77
C THR A 16 3.05 -10.78 -6.58
N ASP A 17 3.55 -10.83 -5.36
CA ASP A 17 4.96 -10.52 -5.07
C ASP A 17 5.95 -11.61 -5.58
N LEU A 18 7.25 -11.43 -5.33
CA LEU A 18 8.26 -12.40 -5.78
C LEU A 18 8.15 -13.76 -5.08
N TYR A 19 7.46 -13.84 -3.95
CA TYR A 19 7.20 -15.06 -3.19
C TYR A 19 5.86 -15.69 -3.55
N SER A 20 5.15 -15.14 -4.55
CA SER A 20 3.81 -15.55 -4.99
C SER A 20 2.67 -15.15 -4.05
N ASP A 21 2.91 -14.22 -3.12
CA ASP A 21 1.88 -13.72 -2.21
C ASP A 21 1.01 -12.69 -2.92
N LYS A 22 -0.31 -12.83 -2.75
CA LYS A 22 -1.29 -11.86 -3.26
C LYS A 22 -1.39 -10.68 -2.31
N ILE A 23 -1.15 -9.49 -2.84
CA ILE A 23 -1.30 -8.23 -2.10
C ILE A 23 -2.12 -7.24 -2.91
N ASN A 24 -2.69 -6.24 -2.23
CA ASN A 24 -3.47 -5.20 -2.87
C ASN A 24 -2.82 -3.84 -2.63
N ILE A 25 -2.79 -3.03 -3.69
CA ILE A 25 -2.31 -1.66 -3.63
C ILE A 25 -3.48 -0.71 -3.82
N ALA A 26 -3.76 0.10 -2.81
CA ALA A 26 -4.68 1.23 -2.90
C ALA A 26 -3.95 2.52 -3.30
N TYR A 27 -4.58 3.29 -4.20
CA TYR A 27 -4.01 4.52 -4.73
C TYR A 27 -5.08 5.53 -5.12
N THR A 28 -4.72 6.81 -5.10
CA THR A 28 -5.47 7.92 -5.69
C THR A 28 -4.55 8.72 -6.61
N GLY A 29 -5.11 9.65 -7.39
CA GLY A 29 -4.28 10.55 -8.21
C GLY A 29 -3.30 11.37 -7.37
N LYS A 30 -3.71 11.79 -6.16
CA LYS A 30 -2.89 12.61 -5.26
C LYS A 30 -1.83 11.79 -4.53
N LEU A 31 -2.14 10.58 -4.07
CA LEU A 31 -1.11 9.67 -3.55
C LEU A 31 0.01 9.43 -4.57
N LEU A 32 -0.35 9.21 -5.84
CA LEU A 32 0.63 9.03 -6.90
C LEU A 32 1.51 10.28 -7.13
N GLN A 33 0.95 11.49 -7.01
CA GLN A 33 1.72 12.74 -7.08
C GLN A 33 2.67 12.89 -5.88
N LEU A 34 2.27 12.41 -4.71
CA LEU A 34 3.07 12.39 -3.48
C LEU A 34 4.09 11.24 -3.47
N GLY A 35 4.07 10.33 -4.45
CA GLY A 35 4.94 9.17 -4.49
C GLY A 35 4.63 8.14 -3.39
N VAL A 36 3.36 8.02 -3.00
CA VAL A 36 2.90 7.10 -1.95
C VAL A 36 2.01 6.01 -2.55
N LEU A 37 2.19 4.78 -2.10
CA LEU A 37 1.28 3.65 -2.36
C LEU A 37 0.83 3.06 -1.03
N ILE A 38 -0.46 2.70 -0.92
CA ILE A 38 -0.95 1.98 0.26
C ILE A 38 -1.01 0.49 -0.05
N GLU A 39 -0.14 -0.30 0.58
CA GLU A 39 -0.19 -1.76 0.51
C GLU A 39 -1.10 -2.29 1.60
N PHE A 40 -1.95 -3.27 1.27
CA PHE A 40 -2.74 -3.97 2.26
C PHE A 40 -2.96 -5.45 1.91
N ARG A 41 -3.00 -6.26 2.96
CA ARG A 41 -3.37 -7.68 2.93
C ARG A 41 -4.35 -7.99 4.05
N GLY A 42 -4.85 -9.22 4.11
CA GLY A 42 -5.79 -9.58 5.17
C GLY A 42 -7.27 -9.39 4.84
N VAL A 43 -7.59 -9.07 3.60
CA VAL A 43 -8.98 -8.79 3.19
C VAL A 43 -9.54 -9.96 2.41
N VAL A 44 -10.61 -10.56 2.94
CA VAL A 44 -11.42 -11.53 2.19
C VAL A 44 -12.23 -10.77 1.13
N PHE A 45 -11.80 -10.89 -0.13
CA PHE A 45 -12.68 -10.66 -1.26
C PHE A 45 -13.47 -11.93 -1.51
N GLU A 46 -14.77 -11.80 -1.85
CA GLU A 46 -15.69 -12.93 -2.08
C GLU A 46 -15.00 -14.10 -2.83
N ASN A 47 -15.17 -15.33 -2.33
CA ASN A 47 -14.66 -16.60 -2.89
C ASN A 47 -13.18 -16.97 -2.68
N GLU A 48 -12.45 -16.34 -1.75
CA GLU A 48 -11.13 -16.85 -1.31
C GLU A 48 -11.32 -17.92 -0.20
N PRO A 49 -10.86 -19.17 -0.38
CA PRO A 49 -11.07 -20.26 0.59
C PRO A 49 -10.20 -20.14 1.85
N TYR A 50 -9.17 -19.30 1.81
CA TYR A 50 -8.24 -19.09 2.91
C TYR A 50 -8.53 -17.76 3.59
N LEU A 51 -8.79 -17.81 4.90
CA LEU A 51 -8.82 -16.63 5.74
C LEU A 51 -7.36 -16.20 5.97
N PRO A 52 -7.01 -14.94 5.66
CA PRO A 52 -5.67 -14.46 5.96
C PRO A 52 -5.44 -14.42 7.47
N GLU A 53 -4.21 -14.73 7.91
CA GLU A 53 -3.84 -14.82 9.32
C GLU A 53 -3.73 -13.45 10.01
N GLU A 54 -3.52 -12.39 9.24
CA GLU A 54 -3.37 -11.03 9.74
C GLU A 54 -3.82 -9.99 8.70
N ILE A 55 -4.17 -8.80 9.20
CA ILE A 55 -4.39 -7.61 8.39
C ILE A 55 -3.24 -6.66 8.59
N LEU A 56 -2.59 -6.31 7.49
CA LEU A 56 -1.57 -5.26 7.47
C LEU A 56 -1.97 -4.16 6.50
N VAL A 57 -1.72 -2.92 6.90
CA VAL A 57 -1.84 -1.72 6.06
C VAL A 57 -0.55 -0.92 6.19
N PHE A 58 0.08 -0.64 5.06
CA PHE A 58 1.33 0.11 4.98
C PHE A 58 1.21 1.27 4.02
N ALA A 59 1.86 2.39 4.34
CA ALA A 59 2.24 3.37 3.33
C ALA A 59 3.68 3.10 2.88
N ASN A 60 3.89 3.05 1.57
CA ASN A 60 5.18 2.78 0.95
C ASN A 60 5.58 3.95 0.05
N ILE A 61 6.86 4.37 0.14
CA ILE A 61 7.46 5.41 -0.68
C ILE A 61 8.80 4.88 -1.23
N CYS A 62 9.05 5.07 -2.52
CA CYS A 62 10.36 4.81 -3.12
C CYS A 62 11.02 6.12 -3.52
N ALA A 63 12.09 6.51 -2.81
CA ALA A 63 12.84 7.73 -3.08
C ALA A 63 14.33 7.41 -3.20
N ASN A 64 14.95 7.80 -4.32
CA ASN A 64 16.40 7.62 -4.56
C ASN A 64 16.90 6.17 -4.37
N GLY A 65 16.06 5.18 -4.69
CA GLY A 65 16.39 3.76 -4.54
C GLY A 65 16.25 3.21 -3.11
N ILE A 66 15.76 4.03 -2.18
CA ILE A 66 15.40 3.66 -0.80
C ILE A 66 13.89 3.39 -0.76
N ILE A 67 13.50 2.22 -0.25
CA ILE A 67 12.10 1.92 0.05
C ILE A 67 11.85 2.27 1.51
N HIS A 68 10.94 3.21 1.71
CA HIS A 68 10.40 3.60 3.00
C HIS A 68 9.06 2.91 3.20
N SER A 69 8.91 2.14 4.28
CA SER A 69 7.66 1.47 4.63
C SER A 69 7.21 1.91 6.02
N TYR A 70 5.95 2.31 6.11
CA TYR A 70 5.31 2.85 7.31
C TYR A 70 4.13 1.97 7.67
N VAL A 71 4.22 1.31 8.82
CA VAL A 71 3.15 0.46 9.33
C VAL A 71 2.04 1.35 9.88
N LEU A 72 0.89 1.36 9.22
CA LEU A 72 -0.27 2.17 9.63
C LEU A 72 -1.24 1.36 10.50
N PHE A 73 -1.35 0.06 10.24
CA PHE A 73 -2.22 -0.82 11.00
C PHE A 73 -1.76 -2.27 10.90
N VAL A 74 -1.85 -2.99 12.03
CA VAL A 74 -1.61 -4.43 12.15
C VAL A 74 -2.69 -5.02 13.04
N SER A 75 -3.27 -6.13 12.63
CA SER A 75 -4.17 -6.93 13.45
C SER A 75 -3.92 -8.41 13.22
N HIS A 76 -3.73 -9.15 14.31
CA HIS A 76 -3.72 -10.61 14.32
C HIS A 76 -5.13 -11.22 14.32
N GLU A 77 -6.16 -10.36 14.42
CA GLU A 77 -7.55 -10.76 14.22
C GLU A 77 -7.99 -10.47 12.79
N VAL A 78 -8.84 -11.33 12.25
CA VAL A 78 -9.50 -11.12 10.96
C VAL A 78 -10.62 -10.09 11.14
N LEU A 79 -10.45 -8.92 10.52
CA LEU A 79 -11.47 -7.88 10.47
C LEU A 79 -12.30 -8.00 9.19
N GLY A 80 -13.57 -7.63 9.31
CA GLY A 80 -14.43 -7.49 8.16
C GLY A 80 -13.94 -6.43 7.17
N PRO A 81 -14.48 -6.42 5.94
CA PRO A 81 -14.05 -5.51 4.90
C PRO A 81 -14.32 -4.03 5.20
N LEU A 82 -15.26 -3.70 6.09
CA LEU A 82 -15.61 -2.32 6.40
C LEU A 82 -14.56 -1.63 7.30
N PRO A 83 -14.12 -2.23 8.43
CA PRO A 83 -13.00 -1.71 9.22
C PRO A 83 -11.73 -1.49 8.39
N VAL A 84 -11.34 -2.47 7.57
CA VAL A 84 -10.11 -2.34 6.74
C VAL A 84 -10.24 -1.21 5.72
N PHE A 85 -11.41 -1.10 5.07
CA PHE A 85 -11.69 0.02 4.18
C PHE A 85 -11.57 1.36 4.92
N ARG A 86 -12.09 1.48 6.15
CA ARG A 86 -12.03 2.72 6.91
C ARG A 86 -10.59 3.11 7.25
N VAL A 87 -9.78 2.16 7.70
CA VAL A 87 -8.34 2.38 7.97
C VAL A 87 -7.64 2.91 6.72
N ILE A 88 -7.86 2.28 5.56
CA ILE A 88 -7.24 2.69 4.30
C ILE A 88 -7.74 4.08 3.86
N ALA A 89 -9.04 4.34 3.96
CA ALA A 89 -9.62 5.64 3.60
C ALA A 89 -9.08 6.77 4.48
N ASP A 90 -8.92 6.53 5.78
CA ASP A 90 -8.42 7.52 6.74
C ASP A 90 -6.93 7.78 6.53
N ALA A 91 -6.15 6.74 6.26
CA ALA A 91 -4.76 6.87 5.85
C ALA A 91 -4.61 7.72 4.59
N ILE A 92 -5.43 7.47 3.57
CA ILE A 92 -5.44 8.25 2.32
C ILE A 92 -5.80 9.71 2.60
N GLU A 93 -6.86 9.96 3.37
CA GLU A 93 -7.29 11.32 3.70
C GLU A 93 -6.20 12.10 4.43
N PHE A 94 -5.54 11.47 5.41
CA PHE A 94 -4.39 12.05 6.11
C PHE A 94 -3.24 12.39 5.15
N ILE A 95 -2.79 11.41 4.36
CA ILE A 95 -1.63 11.58 3.46
C ILE A 95 -1.90 12.63 2.40
N GLU A 96 -3.14 12.71 1.90
CA GLU A 96 -3.52 13.73 0.95
C GLU A 96 -3.49 15.13 1.57
N GLN A 97 -3.60 15.30 2.88
CA GLN A 97 -3.44 16.61 3.51
C GLN A 97 -1.97 17.02 3.70
N CYS A 98 -1.04 16.06 3.63
CA CYS A 98 0.39 16.34 3.69
C CYS A 98 0.86 17.22 2.52
N LYS A 99 1.90 18.02 2.76
CA LYS A 99 2.63 18.70 1.66
C LYS A 99 3.63 17.73 1.05
N ALA A 100 3.91 17.87 -0.24
CA ALA A 100 4.82 16.97 -0.97
C ALA A 100 6.21 16.81 -0.33
N GLY A 101 6.73 17.85 0.36
CA GLY A 101 8.02 17.79 1.05
C GLY A 101 7.98 17.28 2.49
N SER A 102 6.81 17.06 3.08
CA SER A 102 6.66 16.69 4.50
C SER A 102 6.06 15.30 4.73
N VAL A 103 5.56 14.63 3.68
CA VAL A 103 4.89 13.32 3.79
C VAL A 103 5.69 12.30 4.60
N ILE A 104 7.00 12.20 4.37
CA ILE A 104 7.89 11.27 5.08
C ILE A 104 7.87 11.52 6.59
N GLU A 105 7.98 12.77 7.02
CA GLU A 105 8.02 13.13 8.44
C GLU A 105 6.62 13.04 9.08
N GLU A 106 5.57 13.40 8.35
CA GLU A 106 4.19 13.26 8.82
C GLU A 106 3.82 11.78 9.01
N LEU A 107 4.23 10.89 8.08
CA LEU A 107 4.02 9.45 8.22
C LEU A 107 4.78 8.86 9.42
N LYS A 108 6.00 9.33 9.73
CA LYS A 108 6.73 8.90 10.93
C LYS A 108 5.98 9.19 12.23
N GLN A 109 5.16 10.24 12.27
CA GLN A 109 4.42 10.63 13.48
C GLN A 109 3.21 9.73 13.75
N VAL A 110 2.63 9.13 12.71
CA VAL A 110 1.40 8.33 12.82
C VAL A 110 1.63 6.83 12.68
N ALA A 111 2.77 6.42 12.12
CA ALA A 111 3.10 5.02 11.94
C ALA A 111 3.43 4.35 13.28
N THR A 112 3.01 3.09 13.44
CA THR A 112 3.35 2.27 14.60
C THR A 112 4.79 1.75 14.51
N SER A 113 5.31 1.62 13.30
CA SER A 113 6.70 1.26 13.00
C SER A 113 7.08 1.78 11.63
N TYR A 114 8.38 1.97 11.41
CA TYR A 114 8.94 2.48 10.17
C TYR A 114 10.23 1.75 9.82
N SER A 115 10.42 1.48 8.53
CA SER A 115 11.68 0.99 7.98
C SER A 115 12.08 1.76 6.74
N ALA A 116 13.39 1.93 6.56
CA ALA A 116 14.01 2.37 5.32
C ALA A 116 15.07 1.36 4.93
N ILE A 117 14.93 0.81 3.73
CA ILE A 117 15.83 -0.21 3.21
C ILE A 117 16.36 0.22 1.84
N ASP A 118 17.63 -0.05 1.61
CA ASP A 118 18.30 0.21 0.34
C ASP A 118 19.01 -1.06 -0.17
N LYS A 119 19.76 -0.93 -1.28
CA LYS A 119 20.52 -2.04 -1.88
C LYS A 119 21.58 -2.66 -0.95
N SER A 120 21.97 -1.97 0.12
CA SER A 120 22.95 -2.43 1.10
C SER A 120 22.30 -3.15 2.29
N TYR A 121 20.97 -3.18 2.35
CA TYR A 121 20.23 -3.91 3.38
C TYR A 121 20.67 -5.38 3.44
N GLU A 122 20.85 -5.87 4.68
CA GLU A 122 21.42 -7.20 4.94
C GLU A 122 20.65 -8.29 4.19
N ASN A 123 19.32 -8.22 4.24
CA ASN A 123 18.45 -9.09 3.46
C ASN A 123 18.20 -8.51 2.06
N LYS A 124 19.10 -8.84 1.12
CA LYS A 124 18.99 -8.40 -0.28
C LYS A 124 17.72 -8.87 -0.99
N GLU A 125 17.21 -10.05 -0.65
CA GLU A 125 15.99 -10.58 -1.27
C GLU A 125 14.77 -9.80 -0.80
N TYR A 126 14.71 -9.43 0.49
CA TYR A 126 13.67 -8.55 1.01
C TYR A 126 13.67 -7.20 0.27
N TYR A 127 14.83 -6.54 0.13
CA TYR A 127 14.93 -5.30 -0.63
C TYR A 127 14.45 -5.44 -2.09
N LYS A 128 14.85 -6.53 -2.76
CA LYS A 128 14.40 -6.81 -4.14
C LYS A 128 12.89 -6.99 -4.20
N ASN A 129 12.28 -7.69 -3.25
CA ASN A 129 10.83 -7.88 -3.21
C ASN A 129 10.10 -6.55 -3.02
N GLU A 130 10.52 -5.74 -2.05
CA GLU A 130 9.88 -4.43 -1.78
C GLU A 130 9.98 -3.49 -2.98
N LEU A 131 11.17 -3.40 -3.62
CA LEU A 131 11.35 -2.62 -4.83
C LEU A 131 10.51 -3.17 -5.99
N TRP A 132 10.45 -4.50 -6.14
CA TRP A 132 9.63 -5.16 -7.16
C TRP A 132 8.15 -4.82 -6.96
N LYS A 133 7.62 -4.93 -5.74
CA LYS A 133 6.22 -4.63 -5.42
C LYS A 133 5.87 -3.20 -5.82
N TYR A 134 6.69 -2.24 -5.39
CA TYR A 134 6.48 -0.83 -5.65
C TYR A 134 6.50 -0.50 -7.16
N THR A 135 7.55 -0.95 -7.86
CA THR A 135 7.72 -0.69 -9.29
C THR A 135 6.65 -1.39 -10.14
N ARG A 136 6.31 -2.65 -9.80
CA ARG A 136 5.26 -3.40 -10.47
C ARG A 136 3.90 -2.73 -10.31
N ALA A 137 3.57 -2.29 -9.10
CA ALA A 137 2.32 -1.60 -8.82
C ALA A 137 2.16 -0.36 -9.70
N LEU A 138 3.17 0.52 -9.72
CA LEU A 138 3.16 1.72 -10.57
C LEU A 138 3.01 1.38 -12.05
N GLY A 139 3.73 0.37 -12.54
CA GLY A 139 3.65 -0.06 -13.93
C GLY A 139 2.25 -0.54 -14.33
N LEU A 140 1.58 -1.31 -13.47
CA LEU A 140 0.22 -1.78 -13.70
C LEU A 140 -0.82 -0.66 -13.59
N ILE A 141 -0.68 0.22 -12.59
CA ILE A 141 -1.55 1.38 -12.40
C ILE A 141 -1.48 2.29 -13.65
N ARG A 142 -0.27 2.54 -14.17
CA ARG A 142 -0.07 3.34 -15.38
C ARG A 142 -0.77 2.73 -16.59
N LYS A 143 -0.53 1.45 -16.86
CA LYS A 143 -1.19 0.73 -17.98
C LYS A 143 -2.71 0.79 -17.89
N LYS A 144 -3.25 0.60 -16.68
CA LYS A 144 -4.70 0.67 -16.45
C LYS A 144 -5.27 2.06 -16.73
N ARG A 145 -4.53 3.13 -16.40
CA ARG A 145 -4.95 4.51 -16.68
C ARG A 145 -4.86 4.86 -18.18
N GLU A 146 -3.89 4.30 -18.89
CA GLU A 146 -3.74 4.48 -20.35
C GLU A 146 -4.84 3.78 -21.16
N GLN A 147 -5.45 2.71 -20.64
CA GLN A 147 -6.55 1.98 -21.30
C GLN A 147 -7.94 2.62 -21.13
N VAL A 148 -8.07 3.58 -20.20
CA VAL A 148 -9.34 4.25 -19.87
C VAL A 148 -9.44 5.62 -20.55
N ASN A 149 -8.33 6.13 -21.09
CA ASN A 149 -8.24 7.35 -21.90
C ASN A 149 -8.19 7.02 -23.38
#